data_AF-A0A7S2NYR1-F1
#
_entry.id   AF-A0A7S2NYR1-F1
#
_cell.length_a   1.000
_cell.length_b   1.000
_cell.length_c   1.000
_cell.angle_alpha   90.00
_cell.angle_beta   90.00
_cell.angle_gamma   90.00
#
_symmetry.space_group_name_H-M   'P 1'
#
loop_
_entity.id
_entity.type
_entity.pdbx_description
1 polymer ?
#
loop_
_entity_poly.entity_id
_entity_poly.type
_entity_poly.pdbx_seq_one_letter_code
_entity_poly.pdbx_strand_id
1 'polypeptide(L)'
;KDGKPIPPLIPCGFIKTIKAITGSRKPWFILENCRRFDESIYRYHVTPYGLGAPLSVVIGNAKLAQEVLKDPKSYKPKRVYERFEKLIDAPSSFTTEGHRWQHSRKAIALAFASKHITRMNDVVHKQINAWITETFIP
;
A
#
# COMPACT_ATOMS: atom_id res chain seq x y z
N LYS A 1 -26.77 -13.98 -5.82
CA LYS A 1 -26.38 -13.79 -4.39
C LYS A 1 -25.76 -15.11 -3.98
N ASP A 2 -24.47 -15.29 -4.22
CA ASP A 2 -23.87 -16.61 -4.41
C ASP A 2 -23.48 -17.33 -3.11
N GLY A 3 -24.20 -17.08 -2.01
CA GLY A 3 -23.99 -17.76 -0.73
C GLY A 3 -22.60 -17.62 -0.08
N LYS A 4 -21.68 -16.85 -0.68
CA LYS A 4 -20.32 -16.69 -0.15
C LYS A 4 -20.33 -15.85 1.13
N PRO A 5 -19.64 -16.29 2.19
CA PRO A 5 -19.54 -15.53 3.42
C PRO A 5 -18.88 -14.19 3.12
N ILE A 6 -19.56 -13.12 3.51
CA ILE A 6 -19.04 -11.76 3.38
C ILE A 6 -18.24 -11.45 4.64
N PRO A 7 -16.99 -10.94 4.55
CA PRO A 7 -16.19 -10.66 5.73
C PRO A 7 -16.92 -9.78 6.76
N PRO A 8 -16.65 -9.94 8.07
CA PRO A 8 -17.33 -9.17 9.11
C PRO A 8 -17.10 -7.67 8.94
N LEU A 9 -18.11 -6.86 9.24
CA LEU A 9 -17.99 -5.40 9.28
C LEU A 9 -17.57 -4.98 10.69
N ILE A 10 -16.56 -4.12 10.81
CA ILE A 10 -16.15 -3.63 12.12
C ILE A 10 -17.28 -2.79 12.76
N PRO A 11 -17.58 -2.98 14.05
CA PRO A 11 -18.63 -2.24 14.74
C PRO A 11 -18.13 -0.85 15.15
N CYS A 12 -17.64 -0.05 14.19
CA CYS A 12 -17.29 1.34 14.43
C CYS A 12 -17.85 2.26 13.35
N GLY A 13 -18.39 3.40 13.81
CA GLY A 13 -18.95 4.41 12.93
C GLY A 13 -17.86 5.05 12.06
N PHE A 14 -18.28 5.50 10.88
CA PHE A 14 -17.45 6.13 9.86
C PHE A 14 -16.43 7.17 10.40
N ILE A 15 -16.87 8.13 11.23
CA ILE A 15 -16.01 9.18 11.77
C ILE A 15 -14.87 8.59 12.61
N LYS A 16 -15.19 7.58 13.45
CA LYS A 16 -14.21 6.90 14.29
C LYS A 16 -13.21 6.12 13.44
N THR A 17 -13.70 5.48 12.37
CA THR A 17 -12.86 4.78 11.40
C THR A 17 -11.89 5.75 10.71
N ILE A 18 -12.36 6.88 10.19
CA ILE A 18 -11.50 7.90 9.59
C ILE A 18 -10.44 8.36 10.57
N LYS A 19 -10.84 8.78 11.78
CA LYS A 19 -9.90 9.26 12.80
C LYS A 19 -8.83 8.22 13.15
N ALA A 20 -9.21 6.95 13.17
CA ALA A 20 -8.28 5.86 13.45
C ALA A 20 -7.32 5.59 12.29
N ILE A 21 -7.80 5.62 11.03
CA ILE A 21 -6.96 5.33 9.85
C ILE A 21 -6.08 6.50 9.39
N THR A 22 -6.41 7.74 9.77
CA THR A 22 -5.60 8.93 9.46
C THR A 22 -4.69 9.37 10.61
N GLY A 23 -4.92 8.85 11.82
CA GLY A 23 -4.12 9.18 13.00
C GLY A 23 -2.86 8.33 13.16
N SER A 24 -2.02 8.72 14.12
CA SER A 24 -0.80 7.99 14.51
C SER A 24 -1.07 6.56 15.02
N ARG A 25 -2.30 6.28 15.45
CA ARG A 25 -2.74 4.94 15.91
C ARG A 25 -3.16 4.00 14.80
N LYS A 26 -3.08 4.40 13.53
CA LYS A 26 -3.50 3.57 12.38
C LYS A 26 -2.97 2.13 12.40
N PRO A 27 -1.65 1.87 12.63
CA PRO A 27 -1.14 0.50 12.61
C PRO A 27 -1.79 -0.36 13.71
N TRP A 28 -1.97 0.22 14.90
CA TRP A 28 -2.59 -0.44 16.04
C TRP A 28 -4.07 -0.71 15.80
N PHE A 29 -4.80 0.26 15.24
CA PHE A 29 -6.19 0.08 14.88
C PHE A 29 -6.40 -1.08 13.90
N ILE A 30 -5.53 -1.19 12.87
CA ILE A 30 -5.60 -2.30 11.92
C ILE A 30 -5.31 -3.62 12.63
N LEU A 31 -4.23 -3.67 13.40
CA LEU A 31 -3.78 -4.88 14.10
C LEU A 31 -4.79 -5.38 15.14
N GLU A 32 -5.39 -4.48 15.93
CA GLU A 32 -6.42 -4.80 16.93
C GLU A 32 -7.65 -5.42 16.27
N ASN A 33 -8.10 -4.87 15.13
CA ASN A 33 -9.22 -5.44 14.41
C ASN A 33 -8.87 -6.77 13.75
N CYS A 34 -7.65 -6.92 13.19
CA CYS A 34 -7.19 -8.23 12.69
C CYS A 34 -7.18 -9.30 13.79
N ARG A 35 -6.83 -8.95 15.03
CA ARG A 35 -6.87 -9.87 16.18
C ARG A 35 -8.29 -10.16 16.66
N ARG A 36 -9.19 -9.19 16.52
CA ARG A 36 -10.59 -9.29 16.95
C ARG A 36 -11.42 -10.20 16.05
N PHE A 37 -11.12 -10.20 14.75
CA PHE A 37 -11.78 -11.06 13.78
C PHE A 37 -10.82 -12.22 13.47
N ASP A 38 -11.14 -13.42 13.96
CA ASP A 38 -10.30 -14.64 13.92
C ASP A 38 -9.73 -14.95 12.51
N GLU A 39 -10.43 -14.52 11.46
CA GLU A 39 -10.02 -14.72 10.06
C GLU A 39 -9.00 -13.69 9.55
N SER A 40 -8.64 -12.67 10.34
CA SER A 40 -7.83 -11.53 9.92
C SER A 40 -8.35 -10.83 8.66
N ILE A 41 -9.63 -11.02 8.30
CA ILE A 41 -10.28 -10.36 7.17
C ILE A 41 -11.50 -9.65 7.72
N TYR A 42 -11.63 -8.35 7.44
CA TYR A 42 -12.77 -7.57 7.88
C TYR A 42 -13.03 -6.40 6.95
N ARG A 43 -14.18 -5.76 7.10
CA ARG A 43 -14.60 -4.58 6.34
C ARG A 43 -14.71 -3.36 7.23
N TYR A 44 -14.48 -2.19 6.65
CA TYR A 44 -14.79 -0.93 7.30
C TYR A 44 -15.27 0.15 6.33
N HIS A 45 -15.96 1.15 6.88
CA HIS A 45 -16.43 2.30 6.12
C HIS A 45 -15.32 3.36 5.99
N VAL A 46 -14.85 3.60 4.77
CA VAL A 46 -13.92 4.70 4.45
C VAL A 46 -14.66 5.98 4.08
N THR A 47 -15.96 5.91 3.78
CA THR A 47 -16.80 7.02 3.29
C THR A 47 -18.18 7.02 3.94
N PRO A 48 -18.88 8.17 3.97
CA PRO A 48 -20.26 8.25 4.46
C PRO A 48 -21.17 7.28 3.69
N TYR A 49 -22.14 6.70 4.41
CA TYR A 49 -23.25 5.97 3.80
C TYR A 49 -23.92 6.85 2.74
N GLY A 50 -24.14 6.32 1.54
CA GLY A 50 -24.87 7.01 0.46
C GLY A 50 -24.01 7.62 -0.66
N LEU A 51 -22.68 7.77 -0.48
CA LEU A 51 -21.80 8.31 -1.53
C LEU A 51 -21.23 7.25 -2.50
N GLY A 52 -21.81 6.05 -2.52
CA GLY A 52 -21.48 5.00 -3.49
C GLY A 52 -20.04 4.48 -3.45
N ALA A 53 -19.28 4.79 -2.39
CA ALA A 53 -17.92 4.31 -2.25
C ALA A 53 -17.90 2.91 -1.62
N PRO A 54 -17.04 2.01 -2.12
CA PRO A 54 -17.04 0.61 -1.72
C PRO A 54 -16.56 0.46 -0.28
N LEU A 55 -17.17 -0.48 0.44
CA LEU A 55 -16.63 -1.02 1.68
C LEU A 55 -15.19 -1.48 1.43
N SER A 56 -14.23 -0.98 2.19
CA SER A 56 -12.85 -1.47 2.10
C SER A 56 -12.72 -2.76 2.89
N VAL A 57 -12.11 -3.76 2.26
CA VAL A 57 -11.73 -5.02 2.88
C VAL A 57 -10.28 -4.91 3.32
N VAL A 58 -10.01 -5.31 4.56
CA VAL A 58 -8.67 -5.46 5.10
C VAL A 58 -8.31 -6.94 5.13
N ILE A 59 -7.08 -7.24 4.75
CA ILE A 59 -6.49 -8.57 4.87
C ILE A 59 -5.27 -8.44 5.78
N GLY A 60 -5.39 -8.95 7.00
CA GLY A 60 -4.31 -9.07 7.98
C GLY A 60 -3.53 -10.38 7.85
N ASN A 61 -4.04 -11.36 7.11
CA ASN A 61 -3.33 -12.61 6.83
C ASN A 61 -2.33 -12.41 5.68
N ALA A 62 -1.03 -12.55 5.96
CA ALA A 62 0.02 -12.32 4.97
C ALA A 62 -0.03 -13.31 3.79
N LYS A 63 -0.40 -14.57 4.02
CA LYS A 63 -0.50 -15.59 2.96
C LYS A 63 -1.63 -15.26 2.00
N LEU A 64 -2.81 -14.93 2.53
CA LEU A 64 -3.95 -14.52 1.72
C LEU A 64 -3.67 -13.20 0.97
N ALA A 65 -3.01 -12.24 1.62
CA ALA A 65 -2.63 -11.00 0.95
C ALA A 65 -1.71 -11.28 -0.26
N GLN A 66 -0.75 -12.20 -0.13
CA GLN A 66 0.09 -12.62 -1.26
C GLN A 66 -0.71 -13.34 -2.35
N GLU A 67 -1.65 -14.22 -1.99
CA GLU A 67 -2.51 -14.91 -2.94
C GLU A 67 -3.35 -13.91 -3.75
N VAL A 68 -3.98 -12.94 -3.09
CA VAL A 68 -4.74 -11.87 -3.75
C VAL A 68 -3.83 -11.02 -4.65
N LEU A 69 -2.63 -10.64 -4.18
CA LEU A 69 -1.71 -9.82 -4.98
C LEU A 69 -1.11 -10.56 -6.19
N LYS A 70 -1.11 -11.89 -6.18
CA LYS A 70 -0.61 -12.74 -7.27
C LYS A 70 -1.72 -13.23 -8.20
N ASP A 71 -2.98 -13.11 -7.81
CA ASP A 71 -4.12 -13.53 -8.64
C ASP A 71 -4.13 -12.70 -9.95
N PRO A 72 -4.07 -13.34 -11.13
CA PRO A 72 -4.17 -12.64 -12.41
C PRO A 72 -5.47 -11.85 -12.62
N LYS A 73 -6.52 -12.15 -11.85
CA LYS A 73 -7.80 -11.43 -11.87
C LYS A 73 -7.82 -10.21 -10.94
N SER A 74 -6.84 -10.07 -10.06
CA SER A 74 -6.67 -8.86 -9.26
C SER A 74 -6.29 -7.68 -10.16
N TYR A 75 -6.90 -6.53 -9.90
CA TYR A 75 -6.66 -5.31 -10.65
C TYR A 75 -6.64 -4.11 -9.71
N LYS A 76 -5.94 -3.05 -10.12
CA LYS A 76 -5.95 -1.77 -9.41
C LYS A 76 -7.22 -0.98 -9.78
N PRO A 77 -8.14 -0.74 -8.83
CA PRO A 77 -9.34 0.04 -9.14
C PRO A 77 -8.98 1.50 -9.39
N LYS A 78 -9.32 2.01 -10.59
CA LYS A 78 -9.01 3.40 -11.02
C LYS A 78 -9.38 4.45 -9.96
N ARG A 79 -10.56 4.35 -9.34
CA ARG A 79 -11.04 5.29 -8.31
C ARG A 79 -10.10 5.44 -7.10
N VAL A 80 -9.34 4.41 -6.76
CA VAL A 80 -8.38 4.44 -5.64
C VAL A 80 -7.04 5.02 -6.10
N TYR A 81 -6.61 4.71 -7.32
CA TYR A 81 -5.27 5.04 -7.82
C TYR A 81 -5.19 6.37 -8.61
N GLU A 82 -6.30 6.89 -9.12
CA GLU A 82 -6.36 8.13 -9.92
C GLU A 82 -5.78 9.34 -9.20
N ARG A 83 -5.90 9.42 -7.87
CA ARG A 83 -5.31 10.50 -7.07
C ARG A 83 -3.78 10.55 -7.18
N PHE A 84 -3.13 9.39 -7.34
CA PHE A 84 -1.68 9.31 -7.52
C PHE A 84 -1.25 9.73 -8.92
N GLU A 85 -2.09 9.49 -9.94
CA GLU A 85 -1.82 9.97 -11.30
C GLU A 85 -1.90 11.49 -11.36
N LYS A 86 -2.90 12.10 -10.70
CA LYS A 86 -3.04 13.57 -10.62
C LYS A 86 -1.87 14.27 -9.93
N LEU A 87 -1.18 13.58 -9.01
CA LEU A 87 -0.01 14.15 -8.33
C LEU A 87 1.22 14.25 -9.25
N ILE A 88 1.34 13.33 -10.20
CA ILE A 88 2.52 13.18 -11.08
C ILE A 88 2.21 13.67 -12.51
N ASP A 89 0.95 14.05 -12.77
CA ASP A 89 0.41 14.42 -14.08
C ASP A 89 0.71 13.39 -15.19
N ALA A 90 0.92 12.13 -14.80
CA ALA A 90 1.26 11.04 -15.71
C ALA A 90 0.93 9.67 -15.10
N PRO A 91 0.54 8.67 -15.91
CA PRO A 91 0.39 7.30 -15.43
C PRO A 91 1.74 6.70 -15.07
N SER A 92 1.86 6.18 -13.85
CA SER A 92 3.07 5.62 -13.30
C SER A 92 3.08 4.09 -13.35
N SER A 93 4.23 3.47 -13.12
CA SER A 93 4.31 2.01 -12.89
C SER A 93 3.51 1.57 -11.66
N PHE A 94 3.16 2.49 -10.75
CA PHE A 94 2.32 2.17 -9.60
C PHE A 94 0.84 2.07 -10.00
N THR A 95 0.36 2.93 -10.90
CA THR A 95 -1.07 3.04 -11.24
C THR A 95 -1.48 2.25 -12.49
N THR A 96 -0.51 1.90 -13.35
CA THR A 96 -0.77 1.16 -14.60
C THR A 96 -0.73 -0.36 -14.42
N GLU A 97 -1.34 -1.08 -15.37
CA GLU A 97 -1.38 -2.55 -15.46
C GLU A 97 -0.96 -3.04 -16.87
N GLY A 98 -0.79 -4.35 -17.02
CA GLY A 98 -0.55 -5.00 -18.31
C GLY A 98 0.80 -4.65 -18.94
N HIS A 99 0.83 -4.55 -20.27
CA HIS A 99 2.07 -4.40 -21.04
C HIS A 99 2.90 -3.17 -20.61
N ARG A 100 2.24 -2.03 -20.39
CA ARG A 100 2.91 -0.80 -19.94
C ARG A 100 3.59 -0.99 -18.59
N TRP A 101 2.90 -1.59 -17.63
CA TRP A 101 3.45 -1.91 -16.32
C TRP A 101 4.66 -2.86 -16.44
N GLN A 102 4.52 -3.94 -17.23
CA GLN A 102 5.59 -4.92 -17.44
C GLN A 102 6.84 -4.28 -18.05
N HIS A 103 6.67 -3.45 -19.09
CA HIS A 103 7.75 -2.74 -19.75
C HIS A 103 8.47 -1.79 -18.79
N SER A 104 7.72 -0.93 -18.09
CA SER A 104 8.30 0.00 -17.11
C SER A 104 8.99 -0.72 -15.96
N ARG A 105 8.39 -1.79 -15.42
CA ARG A 105 8.98 -2.58 -14.32
C ARG A 105 10.28 -3.24 -14.77
N LYS A 106 10.32 -3.81 -15.97
CA LYS A 106 11.53 -4.45 -16.52
C LYS A 106 12.67 -3.45 -16.67
N ALA A 107 12.38 -2.24 -17.19
CA ALA A 107 13.38 -1.19 -17.33
C ALA A 107 13.92 -0.72 -15.96
N ILE A 108 13.02 -0.48 -14.99
CA ILE A 108 13.40 -0.04 -13.64
C ILE A 108 14.21 -1.11 -12.90
N ALA A 109 13.83 -2.39 -13.01
CA ALA A 109 14.49 -3.48 -12.28
C ALA A 109 16.00 -3.55 -12.52
N LEU A 110 16.46 -3.21 -13.73
CA LEU A 110 17.89 -3.20 -14.06
C LEU A 110 18.68 -2.17 -13.24
N ALA A 111 18.10 -1.01 -12.94
CA ALA A 111 18.74 0.02 -12.12
C ALA A 111 18.99 -0.44 -10.67
N PHE A 112 18.22 -1.43 -10.21
CA PHE A 112 18.31 -2.01 -8.86
C PHE A 112 19.02 -3.38 -8.84
N ALA A 113 19.77 -3.74 -9.89
CA ALA A 113 20.60 -4.94 -9.87
C ALA A 113 21.70 -4.86 -8.78
N SER A 114 22.07 -5.98 -8.18
CA SER A 114 22.97 -6.04 -7.01
C SER A 114 24.30 -5.29 -7.21
N LYS A 115 24.86 -5.31 -8.42
CA LYS A 115 26.06 -4.55 -8.79
C LYS A 115 25.86 -3.05 -8.63
N HIS A 116 24.72 -2.52 -9.09
CA HIS A 116 24.41 -1.11 -8.96
C HIS A 116 24.09 -0.73 -7.52
N ILE A 117 23.41 -1.59 -6.78
CA ILE A 117 23.11 -1.38 -5.34
C ILE A 117 24.40 -1.27 -4.53
N THR A 118 25.35 -2.18 -4.74
CA THR A 118 26.66 -2.15 -4.06
C THR A 118 27.38 -0.83 -4.34
N ARG A 119 27.47 -0.44 -5.62
CA ARG A 119 28.08 0.83 -6.02
C ARG A 119 27.35 2.06 -5.41
N MET A 120 26.02 2.03 -5.37
CA MET A 120 25.23 3.12 -4.77
C MET A 120 25.49 3.21 -3.27
N ASN A 121 25.60 2.09 -2.57
CA ASN A 121 25.94 2.07 -1.15
C ASN A 121 27.31 2.72 -0.89
N ASP A 122 28.32 2.41 -1.71
CA ASP A 122 29.65 3.03 -1.58
C ASP A 122 29.59 4.56 -1.73
N VAL A 123 28.80 5.05 -2.69
CA VAL A 123 28.61 6.50 -2.90
C VAL A 123 27.87 7.11 -1.71
N VAL A 124 26.78 6.49 -1.26
CA VAL A 124 26.00 6.96 -0.11
C VAL A 124 26.87 7.02 1.14
N HIS A 125 27.67 5.98 1.41
CA HIS A 125 28.60 5.97 2.54
C HIS A 125 29.62 7.11 2.46
N LYS A 126 30.22 7.35 1.29
CA LYS A 126 31.16 8.46 1.10
C LYS A 126 30.50 9.82 1.35
N GLN A 127 29.30 10.04 0.80
CA GLN A 127 28.57 11.29 0.95
C GLN A 127 28.12 11.53 2.39
N ILE A 128 27.62 10.50 3.07
CA ILE A 128 27.23 10.59 4.48
C ILE A 128 28.46 10.88 5.34
N ASN A 129 29.59 10.22 5.12
CA ASN A 129 30.80 10.46 5.92
C ASN A 129 31.39 11.86 5.69
N ALA A 130 31.39 12.34 4.45
CA ALA A 130 31.77 13.72 4.14
C ALA A 130 30.86 14.71 4.87
N TRP A 131 29.54 14.55 4.72
CA TRP A 131 28.56 15.39 5.40
C TRP A 131 28.71 15.36 6.93
N ILE A 132 28.94 14.19 7.54
CA ILE A 132 29.16 14.06 8.98
C ILE A 132 30.40 14.84 9.40
N THR A 133 31.49 14.71 8.65
CA THR A 133 32.76 15.38 8.95
C THR A 133 32.57 16.89 8.87
N GLU A 134 32.02 17.40 7.77
CA GLU A 134 31.77 18.83 7.56
C GLU A 134 30.78 19.43 8.58
N THR A 135 29.80 18.66 9.04
CA THR A 135 28.73 19.17 9.91
C THR A 135 29.04 19.03 11.40
N PHE A 136 29.74 17.97 11.81
CA PHE A 136 29.88 17.59 13.22
C PHE A 136 31.31 17.47 13.72
N ILE A 137 32.31 17.50 12.84
CA ILE A 137 33.72 17.44 13.23
C ILE A 137 34.38 18.76 12.76
N PRO A 138 34.56 19.75 13.66
CA PRO A 138 35.18 21.02 13.30
C PRO A 138 36.65 20.88 12.88
#